data_AF-A0A5M3VTY4-F1
#
_entry.id   AF-A0A5M3VTY4-F1
#
_cell.length_a   1.000
_cell.length_b   1.000
_cell.length_c   1.000
_cell.angle_alpha   90.00
_cell.angle_beta   90.00
_cell.angle_gamma   90.00
#
_symmetry.space_group_name_H-M   'P 1'
#
loop_
_entity.id
_entity.type
_entity.pdbx_description
1 polymer ?
#
loop_
_entity_poly.entity_id
_entity_poly.type
_entity_poly.pdbx_seq_one_letter_code
_entity_poly.pdbx_strand_id
1 'polypeptide(L)'
;MDVFLELLVREASAVEFEGPVLRARAGGADAATLERLERDKVAALRVRGMLRRRAKREAELSALFDTAGDLAALRDLDAVLAAIVRRARQLLGTDVAYMTLNDPERGDTFMRVTDGSAAARFRGLRLAMGAGLGGLVAQSGVPYNTGDYFEDERFRHTATIDDAVREEGLVAILGVPMRLGTQVIGVLFAANRSARPFAHEEVALLSSLAAHAAVAIDTARLLEETRAALTELSEANTLIRAHSDAIERAAAAHDRMTGLVLRGGGVEDVAAVVTEVLGGRLTVLDEEGRPLAGDTDGLDAGVSEAARSSRALGRTVRRGEVFVASVDVGAAPLCTLVLRTAARLADTDQRILERAALVTALLLLFRRSVADAEGRVRGELLDDLIFRPELDGLPDRARRLGVHLEAPHVLVVARHDGQRERAAFWASSQAALAHGLAAARGQEVILLLPGDKPGVLARRVAAELTVSLGGPATAGAAAVTGGPLAAAYRESQRCADALRALGRGGDGAGAAELGFVGLLIGEGGDVPAFLADAIGPVLDYDARRGTRLRGTLTAYFGCGGSLSRTAEALHIHVNTVTQRLDRIGQLLGGDWQEPERALEIQLALRLHRLRDGA
;
A
#
# COMPACT_ATOMS: atom_id res chain seq x y z
N MET A 1 69.25 -26.36 70.97
CA MET A 1 68.00 -25.88 70.36
C MET A 1 68.14 -24.53 69.63
N ASP A 2 68.65 -23.45 70.26
CA ASP A 2 68.70 -22.10 69.63
C ASP A 2 69.31 -22.05 68.22
N VAL A 3 70.45 -22.71 68.00
CA VAL A 3 71.15 -22.67 66.71
C VAL A 3 70.35 -23.30 65.56
N PHE A 4 69.49 -24.31 65.86
CA PHE A 4 68.66 -24.95 64.84
C PHE A 4 67.36 -24.18 64.58
N LEU A 5 66.87 -23.41 65.56
CA LEU A 5 65.75 -22.51 65.38
C LEU A 5 66.12 -21.35 64.45
N GLU A 6 67.31 -20.77 64.59
CA GLU A 6 67.81 -19.75 63.66
C GLU A 6 67.91 -20.27 62.22
N LEU A 7 68.38 -21.52 62.03
CA LEU A 7 68.41 -22.18 60.72
C LEU A 7 67.01 -22.37 60.11
N LEU A 8 66.00 -22.63 60.95
CA LEU A 8 64.61 -22.73 60.51
C LEU A 8 64.03 -21.37 60.10
N VAL A 9 64.28 -20.32 60.89
CA VAL A 9 63.76 -18.96 60.63
C VAL A 9 64.30 -18.38 59.33
N ARG A 10 65.56 -18.65 58.98
CA ARG A 10 66.15 -18.20 57.70
C ARG A 10 65.96 -19.15 56.52
N GLU A 11 65.14 -20.20 56.68
CA GLU A 11 64.85 -21.21 55.67
C GLU A 11 66.08 -21.92 55.07
N ALA A 12 67.09 -22.20 55.90
CA ALA A 12 68.35 -22.81 55.46
C ALA A 12 68.16 -24.16 54.73
N SER A 13 69.10 -24.50 53.85
CA SER A 13 69.13 -25.77 53.13
C SER A 13 69.34 -26.96 54.07
N ALA A 14 68.94 -28.18 53.66
CA ALA A 14 69.11 -29.38 54.51
C ALA A 14 70.56 -29.62 54.93
N VAL A 15 71.50 -29.30 54.03
CA VAL A 15 72.93 -29.51 54.25
C VAL A 15 73.44 -28.61 55.38
N GLU A 16 72.91 -27.40 55.52
CA GLU A 16 73.33 -26.46 56.57
C GLU A 16 72.95 -26.92 57.98
N PHE A 17 71.99 -27.83 58.13
CA PHE A 17 71.63 -28.42 59.43
C PHE A 17 72.69 -29.42 59.93
N GLU A 18 73.65 -29.85 59.11
CA GLU A 18 74.79 -30.67 59.57
C GLU A 18 75.87 -29.81 60.26
N GLY A 19 75.98 -28.53 59.89
CA GLY A 19 77.05 -27.64 60.33
C GLY A 19 77.21 -27.49 61.85
N PRO A 20 76.14 -27.34 62.66
CA PRO A 20 76.25 -27.27 64.11
C PRO A 20 76.80 -28.55 64.76
N VAL A 21 76.42 -29.73 64.27
CA VAL A 21 76.91 -31.01 64.79
C VAL A 21 78.38 -31.21 64.43
N LEU A 22 78.76 -30.90 63.18
CA LEU A 22 80.14 -31.02 62.71
C LEU A 22 81.09 -30.09 63.46
N ARG A 23 80.68 -28.83 63.74
CA ARG A 23 81.48 -27.88 64.53
C ARG A 23 81.66 -28.33 65.98
N ALA A 24 80.61 -28.86 66.61
CA ALA A 24 80.69 -29.40 67.97
C ALA A 24 81.63 -30.62 68.04
N ARG A 25 81.60 -31.49 67.02
CA ARG A 25 82.49 -32.65 66.92
C ARG A 25 83.95 -32.23 66.75
N ALA A 26 84.23 -31.24 65.89
CA ALA A 26 85.57 -30.71 65.68
C ALA A 26 86.13 -29.97 66.92
N GLY A 27 85.26 -29.39 67.75
CA GLY A 27 85.62 -28.70 68.99
C GLY A 27 85.80 -29.61 70.23
N GLY A 28 85.74 -30.94 70.07
CA GLY A 28 85.96 -31.89 71.18
C GLY A 28 84.78 -32.02 72.16
N ALA A 29 83.55 -31.73 71.73
CA ALA A 29 82.36 -31.89 72.57
C ALA A 29 82.16 -33.34 73.04
N ASP A 30 81.61 -33.50 74.23
CA ASP A 30 81.31 -34.81 74.81
C ASP A 30 80.17 -35.55 74.07
N ALA A 31 80.11 -36.87 74.27
CA ALA A 31 79.15 -37.73 73.59
C ALA A 31 77.69 -37.32 73.87
N ALA A 32 77.40 -36.90 75.11
CA ALA A 32 76.06 -36.45 75.50
C ALA A 32 75.62 -35.17 74.76
N THR A 33 76.54 -34.23 74.52
CA THR A 33 76.26 -33.01 73.76
C THR A 33 76.07 -33.30 72.27
N LEU A 34 76.87 -34.18 71.68
CA LEU A 34 76.72 -34.58 70.28
C LEU A 34 75.39 -35.31 70.03
N GLU A 35 74.99 -36.22 70.93
CA GLU A 35 73.72 -36.94 70.82
C GLU A 35 72.51 -36.00 70.97
N ARG A 36 72.59 -35.00 71.85
CA ARG A 36 71.57 -33.95 71.96
C ARG A 36 71.46 -33.12 70.69
N LEU A 37 72.59 -32.71 70.09
CA LEU A 37 72.59 -31.93 68.85
C LEU A 37 72.07 -32.74 67.64
N GLU A 38 72.36 -34.03 67.56
CA GLU A 38 71.80 -34.92 66.54
C GLU A 38 70.27 -35.06 66.67
N ARG A 39 69.76 -35.23 67.89
CA ARG A 39 68.31 -35.25 68.15
C ARG A 39 67.63 -33.92 67.76
N ASP A 40 68.22 -32.79 68.17
CA ASP A 40 67.72 -31.46 67.82
C ASP A 40 67.72 -31.24 66.30
N LYS A 41 68.78 -31.67 65.59
CA LYS A 41 68.89 -31.61 64.12
C LYS A 41 67.75 -32.37 63.45
N VAL A 42 67.52 -33.63 63.85
CA VAL A 42 66.47 -34.48 63.26
C VAL A 42 65.09 -33.88 63.51
N ALA A 43 64.84 -33.34 64.71
CA ALA A 43 63.60 -32.63 65.02
C ALA A 43 63.42 -31.38 64.15
N ALA A 44 64.46 -30.56 63.98
CA ALA A 44 64.41 -29.37 63.15
C ALA A 44 64.20 -29.69 61.66
N LEU A 45 64.86 -30.72 61.13
CA LEU A 45 64.63 -31.19 59.76
C LEU A 45 63.18 -31.67 59.55
N ARG A 46 62.58 -32.32 60.55
CA ARG A 46 61.16 -32.71 60.53
C ARG A 46 60.23 -31.50 60.49
N VAL A 47 60.50 -30.47 61.30
CA VAL A 47 59.73 -29.20 61.29
C VAL A 47 59.86 -28.49 59.95
N ARG A 48 61.07 -28.40 59.39
CA ARG A 48 61.29 -27.81 58.05
C ARG A 48 60.49 -28.54 56.97
N GLY A 49 60.50 -29.88 57.00
CA GLY A 49 59.70 -30.70 56.10
C GLY A 49 58.20 -30.43 56.24
N MET A 50 57.70 -30.20 57.45
CA MET A 50 56.29 -29.85 57.70
C MET A 50 55.93 -28.45 57.19
N LEU A 51 56.78 -27.45 57.43
CA LEU A 51 56.57 -26.07 56.97
C LEU A 51 56.59 -26.00 55.44
N ARG A 52 57.54 -26.66 54.77
CA ARG A 52 57.58 -26.71 53.29
C ARG A 52 56.34 -27.39 52.70
N ARG A 53 55.84 -28.46 53.33
CA ARG A 53 54.58 -29.09 52.91
C ARG A 53 53.38 -28.17 53.08
N ARG A 54 53.31 -27.40 54.16
CA ARG A 54 52.23 -26.40 54.38
C ARG A 54 52.30 -25.27 53.37
N ALA A 55 53.47 -24.66 53.16
CA ALA A 55 53.66 -23.60 52.19
C ALA A 55 53.33 -24.05 50.76
N LYS A 56 53.73 -25.28 50.37
CA LYS A 56 53.34 -25.85 49.08
C LYS A 56 51.82 -25.98 48.95
N ARG A 57 51.15 -26.49 50.00
CA ARG A 57 49.69 -26.65 50.01
C ARG A 57 48.94 -25.32 49.98
N GLU A 58 49.46 -24.30 50.65
CA GLU A 58 48.91 -22.95 50.64
C GLU A 58 49.03 -22.31 49.24
N ALA A 59 50.18 -22.45 48.58
CA ALA A 59 50.37 -22.00 47.20
C ALA A 59 49.45 -22.75 46.21
N GLU A 60 49.30 -24.07 46.37
CA GLU A 60 48.38 -24.89 45.57
C GLU A 60 46.91 -24.45 45.75
N LEU A 61 46.49 -24.16 46.98
CA LEU A 61 45.14 -23.67 47.28
C LEU A 61 44.91 -22.25 46.76
N SER A 62 45.88 -21.34 46.88
CA SER A 62 45.78 -19.99 46.33
C SER A 62 45.63 -20.03 44.81
N ALA A 63 46.45 -20.84 44.12
CA ALA A 63 46.36 -21.03 42.68
C ALA A 63 44.98 -21.58 42.26
N LEU A 64 44.39 -22.50 43.03
CA LEU A 64 43.03 -23.01 42.81
C LEU A 64 41.92 -21.97 42.99
N PHE A 65 42.07 -21.01 43.92
CA PHE A 65 41.07 -19.95 44.12
C PHE A 65 41.16 -18.86 43.05
N ASP A 66 42.38 -18.45 42.66
CA ASP A 66 42.59 -17.47 41.58
C ASP A 66 42.02 -17.99 40.24
N THR A 67 42.34 -19.25 39.92
CA THR A 67 41.32 -20.28 39.65
C THR A 67 39.93 -19.90 39.15
N ALA A 68 39.00 -20.13 40.09
CA ALA A 68 37.57 -19.98 39.92
C ALA A 68 37.18 -18.53 39.61
N GLY A 69 37.90 -17.54 40.16
CA GLY A 69 37.67 -16.13 39.89
C GLY A 69 37.93 -15.74 38.43
N ASP A 70 39.07 -16.15 37.89
CA ASP A 70 39.44 -15.86 36.49
C ASP A 70 38.52 -16.59 35.50
N LEU A 71 38.15 -17.84 35.80
CA LEU A 71 37.25 -18.62 34.95
C LEU A 71 35.82 -18.06 34.95
N ALA A 72 35.32 -17.57 36.09
CA ALA A 72 34.01 -16.95 36.19
C ALA A 72 33.92 -15.58 35.48
N ALA A 73 35.06 -14.90 35.28
CA ALA A 73 35.12 -13.63 34.56
C ALA A 73 35.05 -13.81 33.03
N LEU A 74 35.39 -14.98 32.52
CA LEU A 74 35.35 -15.29 31.09
C LEU A 74 33.91 -15.54 30.64
N ARG A 75 33.53 -14.88 29.53
CA ARG A 75 32.16 -14.89 28.99
C ARG A 75 32.01 -15.71 27.72
N ASP A 76 33.12 -16.24 27.22
CA ASP A 76 33.24 -17.00 25.98
C ASP A 76 33.65 -18.43 26.33
N LEU A 77 32.86 -19.40 25.89
CA LEU A 77 33.05 -20.82 26.18
C LEU A 77 34.44 -21.28 25.72
N ASP A 78 34.90 -20.88 24.53
CA ASP A 78 36.19 -21.33 24.01
C ASP A 78 37.36 -20.75 24.83
N ALA A 79 37.25 -19.51 25.28
CA ALA A 79 38.21 -18.90 26.18
C ALA A 79 38.25 -19.60 27.55
N VAL A 80 37.09 -19.97 28.10
CA VAL A 80 36.97 -20.74 29.36
C VAL A 80 37.66 -22.09 29.24
N LEU A 81 37.35 -22.85 28.19
CA LEU A 81 37.92 -24.19 27.95
C LEU A 81 39.46 -24.12 27.80
N ALA A 82 39.96 -23.15 27.03
CA ALA A 82 41.40 -22.91 26.85
C ALA A 82 42.11 -22.53 28.16
N ALA A 83 41.47 -21.72 29.00
CA ALA A 83 42.01 -21.34 30.30
C ALA A 83 42.10 -22.54 31.26
N ILE A 84 41.06 -23.38 31.33
CA ILE A 84 41.01 -24.58 32.19
C ILE A 84 42.16 -25.52 31.86
N VAL A 85 42.33 -25.87 30.59
CA VAL A 85 43.36 -26.83 30.16
C VAL A 85 44.76 -26.30 30.41
N ARG A 86 45.02 -25.03 30.09
CA ARG A 86 46.31 -24.38 30.37
C ARG A 86 46.65 -24.41 31.86
N ARG A 87 45.64 -24.16 32.71
CA ARG A 87 45.83 -24.13 34.16
C ARG A 87 46.05 -25.52 34.74
N ALA A 88 45.35 -26.54 34.22
CA ALA A 88 45.61 -27.93 34.57
C ALA A 88 47.08 -28.32 34.32
N ARG A 89 47.63 -27.93 33.16
CA ARG A 89 49.04 -28.18 32.82
C ARG A 89 49.99 -27.50 33.80
N GLN A 90 49.77 -26.22 34.10
CA GLN A 90 50.61 -25.43 35.00
C GLN A 90 50.55 -25.93 36.44
N LEU A 91 49.35 -26.27 36.92
CA LEU A 91 49.10 -26.65 38.31
C LEU A 91 49.74 -28.00 38.66
N LEU A 92 49.73 -28.96 37.73
CA LEU A 92 50.34 -30.28 37.93
C LEU A 92 51.78 -30.38 37.39
N GLY A 93 52.26 -29.35 36.68
CA GLY A 93 53.58 -29.33 36.06
C GLY A 93 53.77 -30.48 35.06
N THR A 94 52.77 -30.74 34.21
CA THR A 94 52.80 -31.82 33.22
C THR A 94 53.18 -31.35 31.82
N ASP A 95 53.63 -32.27 30.97
CA ASP A 95 54.01 -31.97 29.58
C ASP A 95 52.81 -31.54 28.73
N VAL A 96 51.66 -32.18 28.95
CA VAL A 96 50.42 -31.97 28.19
C VAL A 96 49.23 -31.94 29.16
N ALA A 97 48.26 -31.09 28.88
CA ALA A 97 46.92 -31.18 29.44
C ALA A 97 45.90 -31.11 28.30
N TYR A 98 44.76 -31.74 28.48
CA TYR A 98 43.69 -31.74 27.49
C TYR A 98 42.34 -32.00 28.13
N MET A 99 41.26 -31.73 27.41
CA MET A 99 39.92 -32.09 27.86
C MET A 99 39.08 -32.67 26.74
N THR A 100 38.21 -33.60 27.12
CA THR A 100 37.12 -34.06 26.27
C THR A 100 35.79 -33.53 26.80
N LEU A 101 34.84 -33.30 25.89
CA LEU A 101 33.44 -33.04 26.21
C LEU A 101 32.57 -34.19 25.70
N ASN A 102 31.52 -34.51 26.44
CA ASN A 102 30.59 -35.56 26.07
C ASN A 102 29.60 -35.04 25.02
N ASP A 103 29.32 -35.87 24.03
CA ASP A 103 28.31 -35.64 23.00
C ASP A 103 27.12 -36.57 23.30
N PRO A 104 26.05 -36.06 23.94
CA PRO A 104 24.92 -36.88 24.36
C PRO A 104 24.12 -37.43 23.17
N GLU A 105 24.16 -36.79 22.00
CA GLU A 105 23.44 -37.27 20.81
C GLU A 105 24.15 -38.47 20.18
N ARG A 106 25.49 -38.44 20.15
CA ARG A 106 26.31 -39.54 19.59
C ARG A 106 26.69 -40.61 20.61
N GLY A 107 26.55 -40.32 21.91
CA GLY A 107 26.88 -41.24 22.99
C GLY A 107 28.38 -41.53 23.12
N ASP A 108 29.24 -40.57 22.76
CA ASP A 108 30.70 -40.65 22.84
C ASP A 108 31.29 -39.37 23.48
N THR A 109 32.61 -39.32 23.66
CA THR A 109 33.33 -38.14 24.16
C THR A 109 34.39 -37.73 23.15
N PHE A 110 34.60 -36.44 22.96
CA PHE A 110 35.50 -35.92 21.91
C PHE A 110 36.47 -34.90 22.45
N MET A 111 37.67 -34.87 21.85
CA MET A 111 38.70 -33.91 22.18
C MET A 111 38.22 -32.50 21.83
N ARG A 112 38.14 -31.61 22.84
CA ARG A 112 37.68 -30.23 22.66
C ARG A 112 38.83 -29.24 22.66
N VAL A 113 39.72 -29.34 23.65
CA VAL A 113 40.86 -28.42 23.82
C VAL A 113 42.09 -29.19 24.30
N THR A 114 43.26 -28.82 23.80
CA THR A 114 44.56 -29.32 24.24
C THR A 114 45.52 -28.17 24.51
N ASP A 115 46.47 -28.36 25.44
CA ASP A 115 47.60 -27.46 25.68
C ASP A 115 48.88 -28.29 25.83
N GLY A 116 49.90 -27.98 25.02
CA GLY A 116 51.17 -28.74 24.96
C GLY A 116 51.17 -29.94 24.00
N SER A 117 50.07 -30.16 23.27
CA SER A 117 49.94 -31.22 22.27
C SER A 117 50.50 -30.81 20.90
N ALA A 118 51.25 -31.71 20.26
CA ALA A 118 51.81 -31.51 18.92
C ALA A 118 51.02 -32.23 17.82
N ALA A 119 50.43 -33.40 18.10
CA ALA A 119 49.85 -34.29 17.09
C ALA A 119 48.43 -33.86 16.65
N ALA A 120 48.21 -33.75 15.34
CA ALA A 120 46.91 -33.37 14.78
C ALA A 120 45.84 -34.46 14.97
N ARG A 121 46.23 -35.74 14.84
CA ARG A 121 45.33 -36.89 15.06
C ARG A 121 44.81 -36.94 16.50
N PHE A 122 45.65 -36.56 17.47
CA PHE A 122 45.28 -36.49 18.88
C PHE A 122 44.24 -35.40 19.16
N ARG A 123 44.38 -34.22 18.53
CA ARG A 123 43.42 -33.11 18.70
C ARG A 123 42.02 -33.38 18.13
N GLY A 124 41.88 -34.31 17.18
CA GLY A 124 40.60 -34.69 16.57
C GLY A 124 39.99 -35.99 17.08
N LEU A 125 40.56 -36.60 18.13
CA LEU A 125 40.17 -37.92 18.59
C LEU A 125 38.77 -37.92 19.25
N ARG A 126 37.97 -38.95 18.93
CA ARG A 126 36.72 -39.29 19.63
C ARG A 126 36.85 -40.66 20.27
N LEU A 127 36.27 -40.82 21.45
CA LEU A 127 36.36 -42.02 22.27
C LEU A 127 34.94 -42.49 22.62
N ALA A 128 34.63 -43.75 22.31
CA ALA A 128 33.40 -44.37 22.80
C ALA A 128 33.42 -44.46 24.33
N MET A 129 32.24 -44.42 24.95
CA MET A 129 32.12 -44.58 26.40
C MET A 129 32.67 -45.93 26.84
N GLY A 130 33.52 -45.94 27.87
CA GLY A 130 34.25 -47.11 28.35
C GLY A 130 35.48 -47.53 27.53
N ALA A 131 35.80 -46.86 26.42
CA ALA A 131 36.98 -47.15 25.60
C ALA A 131 38.17 -46.23 25.95
N GLY A 132 39.35 -46.84 26.16
CA GLY A 132 40.54 -46.15 26.66
C GLY A 132 40.33 -45.57 28.06
N LEU A 133 41.38 -44.95 28.60
CA LEU A 133 41.32 -44.28 29.89
C LEU A 133 40.25 -43.17 29.90
N GLY A 134 40.19 -42.36 28.85
CA GLY A 134 39.25 -41.24 28.77
C GLY A 134 37.78 -41.66 28.70
N GLY A 135 37.45 -42.66 27.87
CA GLY A 135 36.08 -43.19 27.80
C GLY A 135 35.67 -43.89 29.10
N LEU A 136 36.60 -44.55 29.79
CA LEU A 136 36.35 -45.17 31.10
C LEU A 136 35.99 -44.13 32.16
N VAL A 137 36.76 -43.03 32.26
CA VAL A 137 36.47 -41.94 33.20
C VAL A 137 35.14 -41.26 32.85
N ALA A 138 34.87 -41.04 31.55
CA ALA A 138 33.62 -40.46 31.09
C ALA A 138 32.39 -41.30 31.48
N GLN A 139 32.50 -42.63 31.38
CA GLN A 139 31.44 -43.57 31.72
C GLN A 139 31.26 -43.78 33.22
N SER A 140 32.36 -43.98 33.95
CA SER A 140 32.31 -44.30 35.38
C SER A 140 32.08 -43.07 36.26
N GLY A 141 32.48 -41.89 35.81
CA GLY A 141 32.48 -40.68 36.63
C GLY A 141 33.43 -40.75 37.82
N VAL A 142 34.48 -41.58 37.72
CA VAL A 142 35.52 -41.78 38.74
C VAL A 142 36.90 -41.43 38.17
N PRO A 143 37.77 -40.70 38.91
CA PRO A 143 39.15 -40.45 38.52
C PRO A 143 39.93 -41.73 38.20
N TYR A 144 40.80 -41.67 37.19
CA TYR A 144 41.68 -42.78 36.82
C TYR A 144 43.09 -42.28 36.49
N ASN A 145 44.11 -43.00 36.94
CA ASN A 145 45.50 -42.70 36.62
C ASN A 145 46.33 -43.94 36.29
N THR A 146 47.30 -43.74 35.41
CA THR A 146 48.33 -44.73 35.06
C THR A 146 49.71 -44.07 35.03
N GLY A 147 50.71 -44.78 35.55
CA GLY A 147 52.12 -44.39 35.47
C GLY A 147 52.78 -44.79 34.14
N ASP A 148 52.21 -45.77 33.44
CA ASP A 148 52.57 -46.18 32.09
C ASP A 148 51.30 -46.70 31.38
N TYR A 149 50.88 -45.98 30.35
CA TYR A 149 49.64 -46.25 29.63
C TYR A 149 49.68 -47.59 28.90
N PHE A 150 50.81 -47.98 28.30
CA PHE A 150 50.86 -49.18 27.45
C PHE A 150 51.04 -50.47 28.25
N GLU A 151 51.50 -50.38 29.51
CA GLU A 151 51.62 -51.52 30.41
C GLU A 151 50.37 -51.72 31.31
N ASP A 152 49.39 -50.81 31.29
CA ASP A 152 48.23 -50.86 32.19
C ASP A 152 47.03 -51.60 31.61
N GLU A 153 46.94 -52.90 31.87
CA GLU A 153 45.85 -53.77 31.40
C GLU A 153 44.48 -53.54 32.09
N ARG A 154 44.39 -52.61 33.06
CA ARG A 154 43.16 -52.40 33.87
C ARG A 154 42.03 -51.69 33.10
N PHE A 155 42.28 -51.13 31.91
CA PHE A 155 41.26 -50.51 31.07
C PHE A 155 41.32 -51.01 29.62
N ARG A 156 40.25 -50.76 28.86
CA ARG A 156 40.12 -51.27 27.49
C ARG A 156 40.95 -50.45 26.50
N HIS A 157 42.06 -51.02 26.05
CA HIS A 157 42.85 -50.52 24.92
C HIS A 157 42.11 -50.66 23.58
N THR A 158 42.33 -49.71 22.68
CA THR A 158 41.79 -49.76 21.30
C THR A 158 42.82 -49.18 20.35
N ALA A 159 42.99 -49.81 19.18
CA ALA A 159 44.02 -49.42 18.21
C ALA A 159 43.99 -47.92 17.86
N THR A 160 42.80 -47.35 17.63
CA THR A 160 42.64 -45.93 17.28
C THR A 160 43.11 -44.99 18.38
N ILE A 161 42.80 -45.28 19.65
CA ILE A 161 43.20 -44.46 20.79
C ILE A 161 44.70 -44.66 21.07
N ASP A 162 45.17 -45.90 21.06
CA ASP A 162 46.56 -46.23 21.38
C ASP A 162 47.53 -45.64 20.35
N ASP A 163 47.16 -45.62 19.07
CA ASP A 163 47.93 -44.95 18.03
C ASP A 163 48.05 -43.45 18.29
N ALA A 164 46.95 -42.78 18.65
CA ALA A 164 46.95 -41.34 18.92
C ALA A 164 47.76 -41.00 20.18
N VAL A 165 47.66 -41.83 21.22
CA VAL A 165 48.47 -41.70 22.46
C VAL A 165 49.96 -41.90 22.16
N ARG A 166 50.29 -42.89 21.31
CA ARG A 166 51.67 -43.17 20.89
C ARG A 166 52.26 -42.05 20.03
N GLU A 167 51.48 -41.50 19.11
CA GLU A 167 51.90 -40.39 18.25
C GLU A 167 52.17 -39.10 19.05
N GLU A 168 51.35 -38.81 20.07
CA GLU A 168 51.57 -37.68 20.98
C GLU A 168 52.72 -37.94 21.99
N GLY A 169 53.12 -39.20 22.13
CA GLY A 169 54.20 -39.65 23.02
C GLY A 169 53.82 -39.68 24.49
N LEU A 170 52.54 -39.84 24.82
CA LEU A 170 52.07 -39.85 26.20
C LEU A 170 52.33 -41.21 26.85
N VAL A 171 52.87 -41.19 28.07
CA VAL A 171 53.23 -42.38 28.85
C VAL A 171 52.42 -42.42 30.15
N ALA A 172 52.51 -41.39 30.99
CA ALA A 172 51.70 -41.31 32.20
C ALA A 172 50.48 -40.42 31.96
N ILE A 173 49.28 -40.87 32.34
CA ILE A 173 48.01 -40.13 32.13
C ILE A 173 47.16 -40.17 33.41
N LEU A 174 46.68 -39.00 33.81
CA LEU A 174 45.65 -38.79 34.83
C LEU A 174 44.42 -38.19 34.15
N GLY A 175 43.26 -38.84 34.29
CA GLY A 175 41.97 -38.33 33.85
C GLY A 175 41.01 -38.18 35.04
N VAL A 176 40.34 -37.05 35.12
CA VAL A 176 39.31 -36.77 36.15
C VAL A 176 38.01 -36.30 35.49
N PRO A 177 36.85 -36.74 36.01
CA PRO A 177 35.56 -36.37 35.44
C PRO A 177 35.21 -34.92 35.77
N MET A 178 34.73 -34.17 34.78
CA MET A 178 34.05 -32.90 34.98
C MET A 178 32.57 -33.18 35.20
N ARG A 179 32.07 -32.92 36.42
CA ARG A 179 30.71 -33.30 36.84
C ARG A 179 29.85 -32.07 37.11
N LEU A 180 28.66 -32.05 36.53
CA LEU A 180 27.60 -31.11 36.84
C LEU A 180 26.47 -31.88 37.52
N GLY A 181 26.35 -31.74 38.84
CA GLY A 181 25.47 -32.59 39.64
C GLY A 181 25.83 -34.08 39.50
N THR A 182 24.89 -34.88 39.02
CA THR A 182 25.11 -36.33 38.77
C THR A 182 25.69 -36.63 37.39
N GLN A 183 25.67 -35.68 36.45
CA GLN A 183 26.06 -35.87 35.06
C GLN A 183 27.56 -35.58 34.85
N VAL A 184 28.22 -36.45 34.09
CA VAL A 184 29.58 -36.19 33.58
C VAL A 184 29.45 -35.44 32.26
N ILE A 185 29.98 -34.21 32.19
CA ILE A 185 29.93 -33.37 30.99
C ILE A 185 31.20 -33.51 30.12
N GLY A 186 32.25 -34.11 30.68
CA GLY A 186 33.52 -34.32 30.01
C GLY A 186 34.60 -34.84 30.96
N VAL A 187 35.83 -34.92 30.48
CA VAL A 187 36.99 -35.38 31.26
C VAL A 187 38.14 -34.41 31.08
N LEU A 188 38.79 -34.04 32.18
CA LEU A 188 40.00 -33.21 32.20
C LEU A 188 41.22 -34.10 32.43
N PHE A 189 42.28 -33.89 31.67
CA PHE A 189 43.46 -34.73 31.67
C PHE A 189 44.75 -33.94 31.89
N ALA A 190 45.69 -34.60 32.57
CA ALA A 190 47.08 -34.20 32.67
C ALA A 190 47.97 -35.40 32.34
N ALA A 191 48.98 -35.20 31.48
CA ALA A 191 49.79 -36.29 30.95
C ALA A 191 51.26 -35.91 30.79
N ASN A 192 52.15 -36.89 30.93
CA ASN A 192 53.59 -36.76 30.72
C ASN A 192 54.09 -37.74 29.67
N ARG A 193 55.16 -37.36 28.99
CA ARG A 193 55.88 -38.20 28.02
C ARG A 193 56.90 -39.14 28.66
N SER A 194 56.93 -39.20 29.98
CA SER A 194 57.77 -40.09 30.79
C SER A 194 56.93 -40.83 31.82
N ALA A 195 57.35 -42.04 32.18
CA ALA A 195 56.68 -42.84 33.19
C ALA A 195 56.74 -42.15 34.55
N ARG A 196 55.58 -41.94 35.16
CA ARG A 196 55.45 -41.20 36.42
C ARG A 196 54.16 -41.56 37.16
N PRO A 197 54.19 -42.01 38.41
CA PRO A 197 52.97 -42.18 39.20
C PRO A 197 52.42 -40.81 39.63
N PHE A 198 51.09 -40.68 39.64
CA PHE A 198 50.40 -39.50 40.17
C PHE A 198 50.08 -39.69 41.65
N ALA A 199 50.47 -38.74 42.49
CA ALA A 199 50.17 -38.79 43.93
C ALA A 199 48.68 -38.49 44.19
N HIS A 200 48.15 -38.95 45.33
CA HIS A 200 46.75 -38.72 45.71
C HIS A 200 46.40 -37.23 45.77
N GLU A 201 47.36 -36.39 46.19
CA GLU A 201 47.23 -34.94 46.20
C GLU A 201 47.05 -34.37 44.79
N GLU A 202 47.75 -34.89 43.79
CA GLU A 202 47.65 -34.44 42.39
C GLU A 202 46.29 -34.83 41.77
N VAL A 203 45.80 -36.04 42.09
CA VAL A 203 44.46 -36.50 41.69
C VAL A 203 43.39 -35.58 42.31
N ALA A 204 43.50 -35.26 43.60
CA ALA A 204 42.58 -34.37 44.30
C ALA A 204 42.62 -32.94 43.75
N LEU A 205 43.81 -32.45 43.40
CA LEU A 205 44.04 -31.12 42.85
C LEU A 205 43.37 -30.98 41.47
N LEU A 206 43.63 -31.92 40.55
CA LEU A 206 42.99 -31.91 39.24
C LEU A 206 41.47 -32.12 39.34
N SER A 207 41.01 -32.99 40.24
CA SER A 207 39.57 -33.21 40.48
C SER A 207 38.88 -31.94 40.98
N SER A 208 39.54 -31.16 41.83
CA SER A 208 39.02 -29.87 42.32
C SER A 208 38.94 -28.85 41.18
N LEU A 209 39.95 -28.79 40.32
CA LEU A 209 39.90 -27.94 39.12
C LEU A 209 38.79 -28.39 38.16
N ALA A 210 38.60 -29.69 37.95
CA ALA A 210 37.56 -30.25 37.10
C ALA A 210 36.14 -29.95 37.61
N ALA A 211 35.94 -29.90 38.93
CA ALA A 211 34.67 -29.48 39.53
C ALA A 211 34.35 -28.00 39.22
N HIS A 212 35.32 -27.09 39.37
CA HIS A 212 35.15 -25.68 39.03
C HIS A 212 34.98 -25.47 37.52
N ALA A 213 35.76 -26.21 36.71
CA ALA A 213 35.65 -26.22 35.26
C ALA A 213 34.24 -26.60 34.80
N ALA A 214 33.63 -27.62 35.41
CA ALA A 214 32.28 -28.05 35.05
C ALA A 214 31.24 -26.94 35.24
N VAL A 215 31.31 -26.21 36.36
CA VAL A 215 30.42 -25.07 36.64
C VAL A 215 30.67 -23.90 35.69
N ALA A 216 31.94 -23.58 35.41
CA ALA A 216 32.28 -22.47 34.51
C ALA A 216 31.83 -22.74 33.06
N ILE A 217 32.00 -23.97 32.58
CA ILE A 217 31.56 -24.41 31.24
C ILE A 217 30.04 -24.32 31.12
N ASP A 218 29.31 -24.81 32.11
CA ASP A 218 27.84 -24.75 32.15
C ASP A 218 27.34 -23.29 32.13
N THR A 219 27.94 -22.45 32.97
CA THR A 219 27.59 -21.02 33.05
C THR A 219 27.85 -20.30 31.72
N ALA A 220 29.01 -20.53 31.09
CA ALA A 220 29.36 -19.90 29.82
C ALA A 220 28.39 -20.33 28.70
N ARG A 221 28.07 -21.63 28.64
CA ARG A 221 27.11 -22.18 27.67
C ARG A 221 25.71 -21.58 27.86
N LEU A 222 25.20 -21.54 29.10
CA LEU A 222 23.87 -20.99 29.40
C LEU A 222 23.79 -19.50 29.06
N LEU A 223 24.86 -18.74 29.33
CA LEU A 223 24.93 -17.32 28.96
C LEU A 223 24.91 -17.10 27.46
N GLU A 224 25.59 -17.94 26.68
CA GLU A 224 25.61 -17.88 25.23
C GLU A 224 24.23 -18.23 24.63
N GLU A 225 23.61 -19.32 25.10
CA GLU A 225 22.24 -19.72 24.71
C GLU A 225 21.23 -18.60 25.02
N THR A 226 21.30 -18.00 26.21
CA THR A 226 20.42 -16.89 26.61
C THR A 226 20.60 -15.65 25.73
N ARG A 227 21.84 -15.30 25.37
CA ARG A 227 22.11 -14.16 24.48
C ARG A 227 21.61 -14.40 23.06
N ALA A 228 21.81 -15.60 22.53
CA ALA A 228 21.29 -15.97 21.22
C ALA A 228 19.76 -15.84 21.18
N ALA A 229 19.08 -16.38 22.20
CA ALA A 229 17.62 -16.27 22.33
C ALA A 229 17.14 -14.81 22.47
N LEU A 230 17.86 -13.96 23.23
CA LEU A 230 17.52 -12.54 23.35
C LEU A 230 17.67 -11.78 22.04
N THR A 231 18.71 -12.07 21.25
CA THR A 231 18.92 -11.47 19.93
C THR A 231 17.78 -11.86 18.99
N GLU A 232 17.46 -13.16 18.90
CA GLU A 232 16.36 -13.66 18.07
C GLU A 232 15.02 -13.04 18.46
N LEU A 233 14.72 -12.97 19.77
CA LEU A 233 13.50 -12.35 20.27
C LEU A 233 13.44 -10.85 19.94
N SER A 234 14.57 -10.14 20.04
CA SER A 234 14.65 -8.72 19.70
C SER A 234 14.36 -8.49 18.21
N GLU A 235 14.94 -9.31 17.33
CA GLU A 235 14.70 -9.25 15.88
C GLU A 235 13.25 -9.58 15.51
N ALA A 236 12.67 -10.59 16.15
CA ALA A 236 11.26 -10.91 15.96
C ALA A 236 10.34 -9.76 16.43
N ASN A 237 10.66 -9.13 17.56
CA ASN A 237 9.87 -8.03 18.13
C ASN A 237 9.94 -6.77 17.25
N THR A 238 11.11 -6.42 16.70
CA THR A 238 11.22 -5.27 15.77
C THR A 238 10.40 -5.50 14.50
N LEU A 239 10.38 -6.71 13.96
CA LEU A 239 9.57 -7.07 12.80
C LEU A 239 8.07 -7.00 13.11
N ILE A 240 7.63 -7.54 14.26
CA ILE A 240 6.23 -7.48 14.71
C ILE A 240 5.77 -6.03 14.91
N ARG A 241 6.61 -5.18 15.52
CA ARG A 241 6.30 -3.75 15.70
C ARG A 241 6.13 -3.04 14.37
N ALA A 242 7.08 -3.20 13.45
CA ALA A 242 7.00 -2.60 12.12
C ALA A 242 5.73 -3.04 11.36
N HIS A 243 5.35 -4.30 11.48
CA HIS A 243 4.11 -4.81 10.89
C HIS A 243 2.85 -4.21 11.55
N SER A 244 2.84 -4.13 12.88
CA SER A 244 1.73 -3.56 13.65
C SER A 244 1.53 -2.07 13.32
N ASP A 245 2.61 -1.29 13.32
CA ASP A 245 2.59 0.13 12.95
C ASP A 245 2.04 0.33 11.52
N ALA A 246 2.40 -0.56 10.58
CA ALA A 246 1.88 -0.49 9.21
C ALA A 246 0.38 -0.80 9.14
N ILE A 247 -0.12 -1.75 9.94
CA ILE A 247 -1.55 -2.06 10.04
C ILE A 247 -2.31 -0.89 10.67
N GLU A 248 -1.82 -0.32 11.76
CA GLU A 248 -2.45 0.82 12.44
C GLU A 248 -2.53 2.04 11.53
N ARG A 249 -1.46 2.36 10.79
CA ARG A 249 -1.49 3.43 9.77
C ARG A 249 -2.57 3.19 8.71
N ALA A 250 -2.71 1.96 8.23
CA ALA A 250 -3.71 1.62 7.23
C ALA A 250 -5.14 1.72 7.78
N ALA A 251 -5.37 1.28 9.02
CA ALA A 251 -6.65 1.41 9.71
C ALA A 251 -7.02 2.88 9.95
N ALA A 252 -6.08 3.69 10.47
CA ALA A 252 -6.30 5.11 10.70
C ALA A 252 -6.59 5.88 9.39
N ALA A 253 -5.90 5.55 8.29
CA ALA A 253 -6.20 6.11 6.98
C ALA A 253 -7.63 5.74 6.53
N HIS A 254 -8.04 4.49 6.72
CA HIS A 254 -9.40 4.04 6.41
C HIS A 254 -10.45 4.80 7.23
N ASP A 255 -10.28 4.90 8.55
CA ASP A 255 -11.24 5.59 9.43
C ASP A 255 -11.37 7.07 9.08
N ARG A 256 -10.26 7.74 8.73
CA ARG A 256 -10.29 9.13 8.25
C ARG A 256 -11.10 9.26 6.96
N MET A 257 -10.85 8.38 5.99
CA MET A 257 -11.58 8.38 4.71
C MET A 257 -13.07 8.06 4.89
N THR A 258 -13.42 7.07 5.70
CA THR A 258 -14.81 6.75 6.03
C THR A 258 -15.51 7.92 6.74
N GLY A 259 -14.79 8.61 7.64
CA GLY A 259 -15.28 9.83 8.28
C GLY A 259 -15.58 10.98 7.30
N LEU A 260 -14.89 11.04 6.15
CA LEU A 260 -15.22 12.01 5.10
C LEU A 260 -16.58 11.70 4.47
N VAL A 261 -16.88 10.43 4.19
CA VAL A 261 -18.19 10.02 3.65
C VAL A 261 -19.32 10.47 4.57
N LEU A 262 -19.18 10.25 5.88
CA LEU A 262 -20.20 10.60 6.87
C LEU A 262 -20.41 12.11 7.03
N ARG A 263 -19.39 12.93 6.79
CA ARG A 263 -19.47 14.40 6.87
C ARG A 263 -19.86 15.07 5.55
N GLY A 264 -20.07 14.29 4.48
CA GLY A 264 -20.34 14.84 3.15
C GLY A 264 -19.11 15.42 2.46
N GLY A 265 -17.91 14.90 2.77
CA GLY A 265 -16.66 15.27 2.12
C GLY A 265 -16.61 14.89 0.64
N GLY A 266 -15.73 15.55 -0.09
CA GLY A 266 -15.52 15.36 -1.53
C GLY A 266 -14.43 14.36 -1.88
N VAL A 267 -14.27 14.15 -3.19
CA VAL A 267 -13.20 13.32 -3.76
C VAL A 267 -11.84 13.95 -3.48
N GLU A 268 -11.78 15.27 -3.45
CA GLU A 268 -10.62 16.09 -3.14
C GLU A 268 -10.12 15.85 -1.70
N ASP A 269 -11.03 15.67 -0.75
CA ASP A 269 -10.68 15.38 0.65
C ASP A 269 -10.04 14.00 0.79
N VAL A 270 -10.59 13.00 0.09
CA VAL A 270 -10.00 11.65 0.05
C VAL A 270 -8.63 11.70 -0.60
N ALA A 271 -8.50 12.46 -1.70
CA ALA A 271 -7.22 12.61 -2.38
C ALA A 271 -6.15 13.23 -1.47
N ALA A 272 -6.52 14.26 -0.70
CA ALA A 272 -5.63 14.89 0.27
C ALA A 272 -5.15 13.91 1.35
N VAL A 273 -6.04 13.11 1.93
CA VAL A 273 -5.68 12.09 2.94
C VAL A 273 -4.71 11.06 2.37
N VAL A 274 -4.95 10.58 1.15
CA VAL A 274 -4.06 9.60 0.52
C VAL A 274 -2.68 10.20 0.23
N THR A 275 -2.61 11.42 -0.28
CA THR A 275 -1.34 12.11 -0.52
C THR A 275 -0.59 12.38 0.77
N GLU A 276 -1.28 12.72 1.87
CA GLU A 276 -0.66 12.87 3.20
C GLU A 276 -0.06 11.55 3.71
N VAL A 277 -0.77 10.43 3.54
CA VAL A 277 -0.37 9.13 4.09
C VAL A 277 0.69 8.42 3.24
N LEU A 278 0.53 8.44 1.91
CA LEU A 278 1.37 7.68 0.97
C LEU A 278 2.46 8.54 0.32
N GLY A 279 2.36 9.86 0.42
CA GLY A 279 3.23 10.79 -0.29
C GLY A 279 3.03 10.76 -1.81
N GLY A 280 3.76 11.61 -2.52
CA GLY A 280 3.70 11.69 -3.99
C GLY A 280 2.54 12.55 -4.50
N ARG A 281 2.10 12.29 -5.73
CA ARG A 281 0.99 13.02 -6.38
C ARG A 281 -0.11 12.06 -6.76
N LEU A 282 -1.33 12.32 -6.29
CA LEU A 282 -2.51 11.54 -6.61
C LEU A 282 -3.40 12.29 -7.61
N THR A 283 -3.83 11.57 -8.64
CA THR A 283 -4.87 12.01 -9.57
C THR A 283 -6.04 11.04 -9.51
N VAL A 284 -7.26 11.57 -9.40
CA VAL A 284 -8.49 10.79 -9.42
C VAL A 284 -9.20 11.04 -10.73
N LEU A 285 -9.56 9.98 -11.44
CA LEU A 285 -10.24 10.04 -12.74
C LEU A 285 -11.66 9.47 -12.65
N ASP A 286 -12.58 10.04 -13.42
CA ASP A 286 -13.95 9.54 -13.62
C ASP A 286 -14.03 8.34 -14.58
N GLU A 287 -15.26 7.96 -14.97
CA GLU A 287 -15.54 6.85 -15.89
C GLU A 287 -15.05 7.11 -17.32
N GLU A 288 -14.97 8.39 -17.74
CA GLU A 288 -14.41 8.82 -19.02
C GLU A 288 -12.89 9.08 -18.98
N GLY A 289 -12.25 8.96 -17.81
CA GLY A 289 -10.83 9.22 -17.62
C GLY A 289 -10.47 10.70 -17.46
N ARG A 290 -11.45 11.58 -17.17
CA ARG A 290 -11.24 13.00 -16.87
C ARG A 290 -10.92 13.19 -15.38
N PRO A 291 -10.12 14.22 -15.03
CA PRO A 291 -9.73 14.44 -13.64
C PRO A 291 -10.91 14.93 -12.80
N LEU A 292 -11.21 14.19 -11.74
CA LEU A 292 -12.08 14.61 -10.63
C LEU A 292 -11.29 15.35 -9.55
N ALA A 293 -10.02 14.97 -9.35
CA ALA A 293 -9.09 15.64 -8.45
C ALA A 293 -7.64 15.44 -8.94
N GLY A 294 -6.77 16.42 -8.68
CA GLY A 294 -5.38 16.39 -9.13
C GLY A 294 -5.21 16.75 -10.62
N ASP A 295 -3.97 16.66 -11.12
CA ASP A 295 -3.61 17.04 -12.49
C ASP A 295 -3.43 15.81 -13.39
N THR A 296 -3.67 15.97 -14.69
CA THR A 296 -3.53 14.94 -15.73
C THR A 296 -2.11 14.82 -16.29
N ASP A 297 -1.17 15.62 -15.81
CA ASP A 297 0.21 15.64 -16.26
C ASP A 297 0.88 14.24 -16.21
N GLY A 298 1.26 13.76 -17.40
CA GLY A 298 1.94 12.48 -17.58
C GLY A 298 1.04 11.24 -17.49
N LEU A 299 -0.28 11.39 -17.64
CA LEU A 299 -1.19 10.27 -17.92
C LEU A 299 -1.02 9.85 -19.39
N ASP A 300 -0.51 8.63 -19.62
CA ASP A 300 -0.33 8.05 -20.95
C ASP A 300 -1.34 6.92 -21.22
N ALA A 301 -1.36 6.40 -22.45
CA ALA A 301 -2.23 5.29 -22.83
C ALA A 301 -2.04 4.03 -21.95
N GLY A 302 -0.87 3.86 -21.34
CA GLY A 302 -0.61 2.73 -20.47
C GLY A 302 -1.18 2.88 -19.05
N VAL A 303 -1.60 4.07 -18.62
CA VAL A 303 -2.42 4.22 -17.40
C VAL A 303 -3.79 3.58 -17.60
N SER A 304 -4.41 3.78 -18.77
CA SER A 304 -5.70 3.17 -19.10
C SER A 304 -5.62 1.64 -19.15
N GLU A 305 -4.49 1.08 -19.60
CA GLU A 305 -4.23 -0.36 -19.55
C GLU A 305 -4.05 -0.86 -18.11
N ALA A 306 -3.22 -0.17 -17.31
CA ALA A 306 -3.03 -0.50 -15.90
C ALA A 306 -4.34 -0.43 -15.11
N ALA A 307 -5.22 0.53 -15.43
CA ALA A 307 -6.54 0.64 -14.84
C ALA A 307 -7.42 -0.57 -15.17
N ARG A 308 -7.44 -1.03 -16.44
CA ARG A 308 -8.12 -2.27 -16.84
C ARG A 308 -7.57 -3.49 -16.08
N SER A 309 -6.26 -3.60 -15.95
CA SER A 309 -5.63 -4.69 -15.19
C SER A 309 -5.96 -4.62 -13.70
N SER A 310 -5.97 -3.43 -13.12
CA SER A 310 -6.32 -3.22 -11.70
C SER A 310 -7.74 -3.68 -11.42
N ARG A 311 -8.69 -3.34 -12.30
CA ARG A 311 -10.08 -3.80 -12.24
C ARG A 311 -10.19 -5.32 -12.32
N ALA A 312 -9.58 -5.93 -13.33
CA ALA A 312 -9.63 -7.38 -13.54
C ALA A 312 -9.05 -8.16 -12.36
N LEU A 313 -8.06 -7.59 -11.66
CA LEU A 313 -7.39 -8.23 -10.54
C LEU A 313 -7.95 -7.84 -9.16
N GLY A 314 -8.79 -6.80 -9.09
CA GLY A 314 -9.29 -6.23 -7.83
C GLY A 314 -8.20 -5.71 -6.89
N ARG A 315 -7.06 -5.25 -7.42
CA ARG A 315 -5.90 -4.79 -6.63
C ARG A 315 -5.11 -3.70 -7.35
N THR A 316 -4.22 -3.05 -6.64
CA THR A 316 -3.31 -2.04 -7.21
C THR A 316 -2.38 -2.66 -8.26
N VAL A 317 -2.18 -1.95 -9.37
CA VAL A 317 -1.21 -2.30 -10.41
C VAL A 317 -0.10 -1.27 -10.47
N ARG A 318 1.16 -1.72 -10.46
CA ARG A 318 2.34 -0.86 -10.54
C ARG A 318 2.92 -0.82 -11.95
N ARG A 319 3.23 0.38 -12.44
CA ARG A 319 3.97 0.63 -13.68
C ARG A 319 5.02 1.72 -13.43
N GLY A 320 6.27 1.29 -13.23
CA GLY A 320 7.36 2.20 -12.87
C GLY A 320 7.11 2.87 -11.51
N GLU A 321 6.95 4.19 -11.54
CA GLU A 321 6.62 5.06 -10.39
C GLU A 321 5.12 5.33 -10.24
N VAL A 322 4.28 4.71 -11.07
CA VAL A 322 2.83 4.91 -11.08
C VAL A 322 2.14 3.68 -10.50
N PHE A 323 1.24 3.91 -9.54
CA PHE A 323 0.38 2.92 -8.93
C PHE A 323 -1.08 3.25 -9.26
N VAL A 324 -1.80 2.27 -9.79
CA VAL A 324 -3.18 2.45 -10.27
C VAL A 324 -4.12 1.54 -9.51
N ALA A 325 -5.14 2.11 -8.89
CA ALA A 325 -6.25 1.40 -8.27
C ALA A 325 -7.56 1.87 -8.90
N SER A 326 -8.36 0.96 -9.43
CA SER A 326 -9.62 1.29 -10.11
C SER A 326 -10.77 0.45 -9.58
N VAL A 327 -11.96 1.05 -9.51
CA VAL A 327 -13.18 0.43 -8.98
C VAL A 327 -14.29 0.51 -10.00
N ASP A 328 -15.03 -0.59 -10.11
CA ASP A 328 -16.15 -0.77 -11.02
C ASP A 328 -17.48 -0.75 -10.29
N VAL A 329 -18.53 -0.34 -11.01
CA VAL A 329 -19.91 -0.62 -10.64
C VAL A 329 -20.55 -1.40 -11.79
N GLY A 330 -20.82 -2.68 -11.56
CA GLY A 330 -21.26 -3.59 -12.61
C GLY A 330 -20.14 -3.85 -13.63
N ALA A 331 -20.38 -3.49 -14.90
CA ALA A 331 -19.42 -3.67 -15.99
C ALA A 331 -18.76 -2.35 -16.46
N ALA A 332 -19.01 -1.24 -15.77
CA ALA A 332 -18.48 0.08 -16.12
C ALA A 332 -17.51 0.58 -15.04
N PRO A 333 -16.38 1.20 -15.44
CA PRO A 333 -15.46 1.84 -14.50
C PRO A 333 -16.14 3.03 -13.85
N LEU A 334 -16.10 3.14 -12.54
CA LEU A 334 -16.65 4.31 -11.84
C LEU A 334 -15.57 5.36 -11.57
N CYS A 335 -14.39 4.91 -11.13
CA CYS A 335 -13.25 5.80 -10.92
C CYS A 335 -11.90 5.06 -11.00
N THR A 336 -10.85 5.85 -11.23
CA THR A 336 -9.46 5.37 -11.20
C THR A 336 -8.59 6.32 -10.40
N LEU A 337 -7.88 5.80 -9.40
CA LEU A 337 -6.86 6.52 -8.63
C LEU A 337 -5.48 6.20 -9.21
N VAL A 338 -4.72 7.25 -9.50
CA VAL A 338 -3.39 7.18 -10.09
C VAL A 338 -2.42 7.89 -9.15
N LEU A 339 -1.63 7.12 -8.41
CA LEU A 339 -0.62 7.63 -7.48
C LEU A 339 0.76 7.57 -8.12
N ARG A 340 1.42 8.71 -8.27
CA ARG A 340 2.80 8.79 -8.74
C ARG A 340 3.75 9.05 -7.57
N THR A 341 4.67 8.13 -7.34
CA THR A 341 5.67 8.24 -6.28
C THR A 341 6.95 7.48 -6.66
N ALA A 342 8.10 8.08 -6.36
CA ALA A 342 9.41 7.41 -6.52
C ALA A 342 9.65 6.32 -5.45
N ALA A 343 8.88 6.35 -4.36
CA ALA A 343 8.97 5.37 -3.29
C ALA A 343 8.34 4.03 -3.70
N ARG A 344 8.95 2.92 -3.26
CA ARG A 344 8.33 1.59 -3.40
C ARG A 344 7.28 1.42 -2.29
N LEU A 345 6.01 1.36 -2.67
CA LEU A 345 4.92 1.09 -1.73
C LEU A 345 4.95 -0.36 -1.24
N ALA A 346 4.91 -0.54 0.08
CA ALA A 346 4.67 -1.84 0.69
C ALA A 346 3.25 -2.34 0.38
N ASP A 347 2.99 -3.64 0.57
CA ASP A 347 1.67 -4.22 0.32
C ASP A 347 0.58 -3.57 1.19
N THR A 348 0.91 -3.17 2.41
CA THR A 348 0.02 -2.42 3.31
C THR A 348 -0.31 -1.02 2.80
N ASP A 349 0.63 -0.35 2.14
CA ASP A 349 0.42 0.98 1.57
C ASP A 349 -0.39 0.91 0.25
N GLN A 350 -0.14 -0.11 -0.59
CA GLN A 350 -1.00 -0.40 -1.76
C GLN A 350 -2.44 -0.68 -1.34
N ARG A 351 -2.61 -1.39 -0.22
CA ARG A 351 -3.90 -1.61 0.41
C ARG A 351 -4.61 -0.30 0.77
N ILE A 352 -3.91 0.73 1.23
CA ILE A 352 -4.51 2.05 1.52
C ILE A 352 -5.07 2.68 0.24
N LEU A 353 -4.32 2.62 -0.86
CA LEU A 353 -4.76 3.13 -2.17
C LEU A 353 -6.02 2.39 -2.67
N GLU A 354 -6.11 1.08 -2.46
CA GLU A 354 -7.30 0.27 -2.80
C GLU A 354 -8.52 0.69 -1.98
N ARG A 355 -8.38 0.89 -0.66
CA ARG A 355 -9.50 1.37 0.17
C ARG A 355 -9.90 2.79 -0.23
N ALA A 356 -8.95 3.64 -0.57
CA ALA A 356 -9.24 4.99 -1.04
C ALA A 356 -10.06 4.99 -2.33
N ALA A 357 -9.74 4.07 -3.26
CA ALA A 357 -10.52 3.92 -4.48
C ALA A 357 -11.95 3.47 -4.18
N LEU A 358 -12.16 2.54 -3.24
CA LEU A 358 -13.49 2.12 -2.80
C LEU A 358 -14.28 3.24 -2.12
N VAL A 359 -13.64 4.01 -1.23
CA VAL A 359 -14.29 5.16 -0.58
C VAL A 359 -14.66 6.23 -1.61
N THR A 360 -13.78 6.49 -2.56
CA THR A 360 -14.04 7.43 -3.67
C THR A 360 -15.23 6.97 -4.51
N ALA A 361 -15.28 5.68 -4.88
CA ALA A 361 -16.41 5.09 -5.57
C ALA A 361 -17.73 5.26 -4.79
N LEU A 362 -17.70 5.03 -3.48
CA LEU A 362 -18.87 5.22 -2.62
C LEU A 362 -19.34 6.68 -2.59
N LEU A 363 -18.42 7.64 -2.51
CA LEU A 363 -18.74 9.08 -2.59
C LEU A 363 -19.41 9.45 -3.93
N LEU A 364 -18.89 8.92 -5.05
CA LEU A 364 -19.45 9.17 -6.38
C LEU A 364 -20.85 8.57 -6.52
N LEU A 365 -21.07 7.35 -6.00
CA LEU A 365 -22.40 6.73 -5.97
C LEU A 365 -23.39 7.51 -5.11
N PHE A 366 -22.98 8.00 -3.94
CA PHE A 366 -23.83 8.84 -3.10
C PHE A 366 -24.20 10.15 -3.81
N ARG A 367 -23.22 10.83 -4.44
CA ARG A 367 -23.49 12.06 -5.21
C ARG A 367 -24.46 11.80 -6.36
N ARG A 368 -24.29 10.70 -7.10
CA ARG A 368 -25.20 10.29 -8.18
C ARG A 368 -26.62 10.03 -7.65
N SER A 369 -26.74 9.30 -6.54
CA SER A 369 -28.05 9.01 -5.92
C SER A 369 -28.78 10.27 -5.45
N VAL A 370 -28.05 11.24 -4.88
CA VAL A 370 -28.62 12.54 -4.48
C VAL A 370 -29.07 13.32 -5.71
N ALA A 371 -28.24 13.40 -6.76
CA ALA A 371 -28.59 14.08 -8.01
C ALA A 371 -29.82 13.45 -8.69
N ASP A 372 -29.91 12.11 -8.72
CA ASP A 372 -31.06 11.38 -9.27
C ASP A 372 -32.33 11.58 -8.44
N ALA A 373 -32.22 11.67 -7.11
CA ALA A 373 -33.34 11.98 -6.23
C ALA A 373 -33.84 13.42 -6.43
N GLU A 374 -32.93 14.40 -6.48
CA GLU A 374 -33.29 15.79 -6.77
C GLU A 374 -33.89 15.96 -8.16
N GLY A 375 -33.31 15.30 -9.16
CA GLY A 375 -33.82 15.28 -10.53
C GLY A 375 -35.25 14.74 -10.60
N ARG A 376 -35.55 13.66 -9.87
CA ARG A 376 -36.93 13.13 -9.75
C ARG A 376 -37.90 14.15 -9.14
N VAL A 377 -37.51 14.83 -8.06
CA VAL A 377 -38.36 15.86 -7.42
C VAL A 377 -38.61 17.04 -8.36
N ARG A 378 -37.59 17.51 -9.09
CA ARG A 378 -37.72 18.57 -10.10
C ARG A 378 -38.61 18.11 -11.27
N GLY A 379 -38.47 16.86 -11.71
CA GLY A 379 -39.27 16.27 -12.78
C GLY A 379 -40.74 16.09 -12.42
N GLU A 380 -41.04 15.60 -11.21
CA GLU A 380 -42.42 15.52 -10.70
C GLU A 380 -43.06 16.91 -10.64
N LEU A 381 -42.32 17.94 -10.21
CA LEU A 381 -42.85 19.31 -10.22
C LEU A 381 -43.18 19.79 -11.64
N LEU A 382 -42.32 19.49 -12.63
CA LEU A 382 -42.60 19.85 -14.03
C LEU A 382 -43.81 19.09 -14.57
N ASP A 383 -43.93 17.80 -14.28
CA ASP A 383 -45.10 16.99 -14.63
C ASP A 383 -46.38 17.55 -13.97
N ASP A 384 -46.33 17.93 -12.70
CA ASP A 384 -47.45 18.57 -11.99
C ASP A 384 -47.83 19.92 -12.66
N LEU A 385 -46.85 20.76 -12.98
CA LEU A 385 -47.07 22.05 -13.66
C LEU A 385 -47.70 21.90 -15.07
N ILE A 386 -47.38 20.83 -15.79
CA ILE A 386 -47.89 20.59 -17.15
C ILE A 386 -49.25 19.89 -17.12
N PHE A 387 -49.40 18.83 -16.32
CA PHE A 387 -50.53 17.91 -16.41
C PHE A 387 -51.54 18.06 -15.27
N ARG A 388 -51.16 18.69 -14.16
CA ARG A 388 -52.03 18.94 -13.00
C ARG A 388 -51.89 20.38 -12.48
N PRO A 389 -52.07 21.40 -13.34
CA PRO A 389 -51.87 22.80 -12.97
C PRO A 389 -52.84 23.29 -11.89
N GLU A 390 -53.91 22.54 -11.60
CA GLU A 390 -54.88 22.80 -10.55
C GLU A 390 -54.38 22.53 -9.12
N LEU A 391 -53.20 21.90 -8.95
CA LEU A 391 -52.65 21.63 -7.63
C LEU A 391 -52.18 22.92 -6.94
N ASP A 392 -52.53 23.08 -5.67
CA ASP A 392 -52.10 24.22 -4.86
C ASP A 392 -50.61 24.17 -4.53
N GLY A 393 -49.98 25.35 -4.39
CA GLY A 393 -48.61 25.49 -3.88
C GLY A 393 -47.48 25.16 -4.87
N LEU A 394 -47.78 24.90 -6.14
CA LEU A 394 -46.76 24.69 -7.19
C LEU A 394 -45.76 25.88 -7.32
N PRO A 395 -46.19 27.16 -7.26
CA PRO A 395 -45.26 28.29 -7.31
C PRO A 395 -44.31 28.37 -6.11
N ASP A 396 -44.75 27.94 -4.93
CA ASP A 396 -43.91 27.87 -3.73
C ASP A 396 -42.89 26.73 -3.83
N ARG A 397 -43.30 25.57 -4.37
CA ARG A 397 -42.39 24.45 -4.66
C ARG A 397 -41.31 24.85 -5.65
N ALA A 398 -41.68 25.54 -6.73
CA ALA A 398 -40.72 26.06 -7.72
C ALA A 398 -39.71 27.03 -7.09
N ARG A 399 -40.19 27.99 -6.27
CA ARG A 399 -39.32 28.93 -5.55
C ARG A 399 -38.34 28.24 -4.60
N ARG A 400 -38.77 27.21 -3.88
CA ARG A 400 -37.88 26.41 -3.00
C ARG A 400 -36.79 25.67 -3.77
N LEU A 401 -37.03 25.33 -5.02
CA LEU A 401 -36.06 24.70 -5.91
C LEU A 401 -35.22 25.71 -6.72
N GLY A 402 -35.40 27.02 -6.46
CA GLY A 402 -34.69 28.10 -7.14
C GLY A 402 -35.20 28.42 -8.54
N VAL A 403 -36.42 27.98 -8.89
CA VAL A 403 -37.04 28.21 -10.19
C VAL A 403 -38.06 29.35 -10.09
N HIS A 404 -37.85 30.42 -10.85
CA HIS A 404 -38.64 31.65 -10.79
C HIS A 404 -39.67 31.73 -11.92
N LEU A 405 -40.81 31.05 -11.78
CA LEU A 405 -41.85 30.95 -12.84
C LEU A 405 -42.40 32.29 -13.37
N GLU A 406 -42.15 33.41 -12.69
CA GLU A 406 -42.58 34.75 -13.12
C GLU A 406 -41.72 35.34 -14.25
N ALA A 407 -40.48 34.86 -14.42
CA ALA A 407 -39.62 35.31 -15.50
C ALA A 407 -40.04 34.67 -16.84
N PRO A 408 -39.61 35.20 -18.00
CA PRO A 408 -39.80 34.53 -19.28
C PRO A 408 -39.13 33.14 -19.29
N HIS A 409 -39.90 32.11 -19.64
CA HIS A 409 -39.40 30.76 -19.82
C HIS A 409 -39.72 30.25 -21.23
N VAL A 410 -38.92 29.30 -21.68
CA VAL A 410 -39.17 28.48 -22.84
C VAL A 410 -39.32 27.04 -22.38
N LEU A 411 -40.38 26.40 -22.86
CA LEU A 411 -40.53 24.97 -22.74
C LEU A 411 -39.94 24.32 -23.99
N VAL A 412 -39.06 23.35 -23.80
CA VAL A 412 -38.41 22.59 -24.88
C VAL A 412 -38.78 21.12 -24.72
N VAL A 413 -39.20 20.52 -25.82
CA VAL A 413 -39.45 19.08 -25.92
C VAL A 413 -38.48 18.50 -26.92
N ALA A 414 -37.56 17.66 -26.46
CA ALA A 414 -36.61 16.96 -27.30
C ALA A 414 -36.90 15.48 -27.36
N ARG A 415 -37.06 14.95 -28.58
CA ARG A 415 -37.24 13.53 -28.83
C ARG A 415 -35.94 12.91 -29.34
N HIS A 416 -35.61 11.73 -28.83
CA HIS A 416 -34.38 11.00 -29.18
C HIS A 416 -34.66 9.51 -29.32
N ASP A 417 -33.74 8.77 -29.97
CA ASP A 417 -33.79 7.30 -30.04
C ASP A 417 -32.67 6.63 -29.22
N GLY A 418 -31.94 7.44 -28.43
CA GLY A 418 -30.82 6.99 -27.58
C GLY A 418 -31.24 6.34 -26.25
N GLN A 419 -30.26 6.18 -25.35
CA GLN A 419 -30.48 5.59 -24.02
C GLN A 419 -31.26 6.53 -23.10
N ARG A 420 -32.39 6.06 -22.56
CA ARG A 420 -33.32 6.85 -21.74
C ARG A 420 -32.69 7.42 -20.47
N GLU A 421 -31.91 6.62 -19.75
CA GLU A 421 -31.26 7.04 -18.50
C GLU A 421 -30.25 8.16 -18.75
N ARG A 422 -29.46 8.05 -19.82
CA ARG A 422 -28.47 9.04 -20.23
C ARG A 422 -29.14 10.37 -20.64
N ALA A 423 -30.24 10.30 -21.37
CA ALA A 423 -31.01 11.48 -21.74
C ALA A 423 -31.66 12.16 -20.53
N ALA A 424 -32.25 11.39 -19.61
CA ALA A 424 -32.86 11.91 -18.38
C ALA A 424 -31.83 12.59 -17.46
N PHE A 425 -30.66 11.97 -17.30
CA PHE A 425 -29.54 12.54 -16.55
C PHE A 425 -29.05 13.85 -17.19
N TRP A 426 -28.83 13.86 -18.51
CA TRP A 426 -28.43 15.06 -19.24
C TRP A 426 -29.44 16.19 -19.05
N ALA A 427 -30.74 15.92 -19.25
CA ALA A 427 -31.79 16.93 -19.15
C ALA A 427 -31.89 17.51 -17.74
N SER A 428 -31.82 16.65 -16.72
CA SER A 428 -31.84 17.07 -15.31
C SER A 428 -30.64 17.95 -14.96
N SER A 429 -29.44 17.57 -15.42
CA SER A 429 -28.21 18.33 -15.22
C SER A 429 -28.25 19.70 -15.91
N GLN A 430 -28.65 19.75 -17.18
CA GLN A 430 -28.74 21.00 -17.92
C GLN A 430 -29.79 21.96 -17.36
N ALA A 431 -30.96 21.45 -16.97
CA ALA A 431 -31.97 22.27 -16.33
C ALA A 431 -31.48 22.81 -14.99
N ALA A 432 -30.86 21.99 -14.14
CA ALA A 432 -30.33 22.45 -12.86
C ALA A 432 -29.28 23.57 -13.03
N LEU A 433 -28.36 23.43 -13.99
CA LEU A 433 -27.35 24.46 -14.31
C LEU A 433 -27.98 25.77 -14.81
N ALA A 434 -29.12 25.68 -15.48
CA ALA A 434 -29.85 26.83 -16.01
C ALA A 434 -30.93 27.36 -15.04
N HIS A 435 -31.00 26.88 -13.79
CA HIS A 435 -32.07 27.21 -12.84
C HIS A 435 -33.49 26.90 -13.39
N GLY A 436 -33.60 25.84 -14.20
CA GLY A 436 -34.83 25.35 -14.80
C GLY A 436 -35.32 24.03 -14.20
N LEU A 437 -36.32 23.44 -14.86
CA LEU A 437 -36.86 22.11 -14.55
C LEU A 437 -36.68 21.16 -15.73
N ALA A 438 -36.54 19.86 -15.46
CA ALA A 438 -36.56 18.84 -16.50
C ALA A 438 -37.30 17.58 -16.06
N ALA A 439 -37.96 16.93 -17.00
CA ALA A 439 -38.62 15.65 -16.85
C ALA A 439 -38.30 14.75 -18.05
N ALA A 440 -38.30 13.45 -17.85
CA ALA A 440 -38.08 12.47 -18.91
C ALA A 440 -39.28 11.51 -19.02
N ARG A 441 -39.79 11.34 -20.24
CA ARG A 441 -40.97 10.49 -20.53
C ARG A 441 -40.69 9.62 -21.75
N GLY A 442 -40.37 8.35 -21.52
CA GLY A 442 -40.10 7.41 -22.61
C GLY A 442 -38.88 7.83 -23.44
N GLN A 443 -39.09 8.25 -24.68
CA GLN A 443 -38.05 8.70 -25.63
C GLN A 443 -38.09 10.23 -25.83
N GLU A 444 -38.58 10.94 -24.83
CA GLU A 444 -38.76 12.39 -24.81
C GLU A 444 -38.18 12.94 -23.52
N VAL A 445 -37.45 14.05 -23.62
CA VAL A 445 -37.08 14.88 -22.48
C VAL A 445 -37.73 16.25 -22.61
N ILE A 446 -38.22 16.76 -21.50
CA ILE A 446 -38.96 18.01 -21.39
C ILE A 446 -38.12 18.92 -20.50
N LEU A 447 -37.83 20.14 -20.97
CA LEU A 447 -37.07 21.13 -20.22
C LEU A 447 -37.87 22.43 -20.14
N LEU A 448 -37.93 23.03 -18.96
CA LEU A 448 -38.39 24.40 -18.75
C LEU A 448 -37.16 25.24 -18.42
N LEU A 449 -36.74 26.09 -19.34
CA LEU A 449 -35.52 26.87 -19.24
C LEU A 449 -35.84 28.38 -19.26
N PRO A 450 -35.10 29.22 -18.52
CA PRO A 450 -35.27 30.67 -18.60
C PRO A 450 -34.89 31.17 -20.00
N GLY A 451 -35.69 32.08 -20.55
CA GLY A 451 -35.47 32.70 -21.85
C GLY A 451 -36.75 33.10 -22.57
N ASP A 452 -36.58 33.81 -23.69
CA ASP A 452 -37.65 34.37 -24.51
C ASP A 452 -37.56 33.97 -26.00
N LYS A 453 -36.54 33.18 -26.37
CA LYS A 453 -36.24 32.76 -27.75
C LYS A 453 -36.34 31.24 -27.92
N PRO A 454 -37.53 30.70 -28.22
CA PRO A 454 -37.75 29.25 -28.33
C PRO A 454 -36.83 28.56 -29.32
N GLY A 455 -36.70 29.09 -30.54
CA GLY A 455 -35.91 28.48 -31.60
C GLY A 455 -34.42 28.33 -31.26
N VAL A 456 -33.84 29.32 -30.59
CA VAL A 456 -32.44 29.29 -30.15
C VAL A 456 -32.22 28.21 -29.10
N LEU A 457 -33.12 28.11 -28.11
CA LEU A 457 -33.03 27.08 -27.08
C LEU A 457 -33.29 25.68 -27.63
N ALA A 458 -34.24 25.51 -28.55
CA ALA A 458 -34.48 24.24 -29.23
C ALA A 458 -33.22 23.75 -29.96
N ARG A 459 -32.59 24.58 -30.80
CA ARG A 459 -31.35 24.21 -31.52
C ARG A 459 -30.23 23.83 -30.57
N ARG A 460 -30.05 24.61 -29.50
CA ARG A 460 -29.04 24.33 -28.49
C ARG A 460 -29.27 22.97 -27.84
N VAL A 461 -30.50 22.71 -27.37
CA VAL A 461 -30.88 21.45 -26.73
C VAL A 461 -30.72 20.26 -27.69
N ALA A 462 -31.18 20.39 -28.94
CA ALA A 462 -31.03 19.35 -29.96
C ALA A 462 -29.55 19.01 -30.22
N ALA A 463 -28.71 20.03 -30.40
CA ALA A 463 -27.28 19.84 -30.67
C ALA A 463 -26.54 19.20 -29.48
N GLU A 464 -26.73 19.76 -28.28
CA GLU A 464 -26.06 19.26 -27.07
C GLU A 464 -26.51 17.84 -26.69
N LEU A 465 -27.81 17.54 -26.80
CA LEU A 465 -28.33 16.20 -26.53
C LEU A 465 -27.87 15.19 -27.59
N THR A 466 -27.79 15.60 -28.86
CA THR A 466 -27.26 14.77 -29.96
C THR A 466 -25.82 14.35 -29.67
N VAL A 467 -24.97 15.29 -29.23
CA VAL A 467 -23.59 15.01 -28.82
C VAL A 467 -23.56 14.08 -27.60
N SER A 468 -24.42 14.31 -26.60
CA SER A 468 -24.47 13.50 -25.39
C SER A 468 -24.87 12.04 -25.64
N LEU A 469 -25.80 11.81 -26.57
CA LEU A 469 -26.35 10.48 -26.86
C LEU A 469 -25.63 9.75 -28.00
N GLY A 470 -24.85 10.44 -28.83
CA GLY A 470 -24.21 9.86 -30.02
C GLY A 470 -25.20 9.52 -31.14
N GLY A 471 -26.36 10.17 -31.17
CA GLY A 471 -27.43 9.95 -32.16
C GLY A 471 -28.38 11.15 -32.24
N PRO A 472 -29.16 11.29 -33.32
CA PRO A 472 -29.93 12.51 -33.59
C PRO A 472 -31.03 12.74 -32.53
N ALA A 473 -31.04 13.94 -31.96
CA ALA A 473 -32.10 14.43 -31.09
C ALA A 473 -32.77 15.65 -31.73
N THR A 474 -34.10 15.62 -31.87
CA THR A 474 -34.88 16.71 -32.47
C THR A 474 -35.65 17.44 -31.39
N ALA A 475 -35.57 18.77 -31.36
CA ALA A 475 -36.20 19.58 -30.32
C ALA A 475 -37.20 20.60 -30.87
N GLY A 476 -38.41 20.62 -30.32
CA GLY A 476 -39.38 21.68 -30.51
C GLY A 476 -39.46 22.56 -29.27
N ALA A 477 -39.72 23.85 -29.43
CA ALA A 477 -39.85 24.75 -28.29
C ALA A 477 -40.97 25.78 -28.46
N ALA A 478 -41.53 26.21 -27.32
CA ALA A 478 -42.54 27.26 -27.24
C ALA A 478 -42.25 28.21 -26.07
N ALA A 479 -42.57 29.49 -26.25
CA ALA A 479 -42.47 30.48 -25.18
C ALA A 479 -43.61 30.28 -24.17
N VAL A 480 -43.34 30.52 -22.90
CA VAL A 480 -44.33 30.46 -21.82
C VAL A 480 -44.74 31.89 -21.44
N THR A 481 -45.89 32.34 -21.93
CA THR A 481 -46.40 33.71 -21.75
C THR A 481 -47.59 33.75 -20.79
N GLY A 482 -47.31 33.65 -19.47
CA GLY A 482 -48.32 33.93 -18.42
C GLY A 482 -49.57 33.03 -18.41
N GLY A 483 -49.50 31.81 -18.97
CA GLY A 483 -50.59 30.84 -19.06
C GLY A 483 -50.16 29.41 -18.68
N PRO A 484 -51.06 28.41 -18.77
CA PRO A 484 -50.76 27.04 -18.37
C PRO A 484 -49.69 26.41 -19.27
N LEU A 485 -48.70 25.74 -18.65
CA LEU A 485 -47.58 25.12 -19.37
C LEU A 485 -48.02 24.02 -20.35
N ALA A 486 -49.21 23.45 -20.18
CA ALA A 486 -49.78 22.43 -21.06
C ALA A 486 -49.89 22.89 -22.53
N ALA A 487 -50.20 24.17 -22.76
CA ALA A 487 -50.28 24.74 -24.10
C ALA A 487 -48.91 24.76 -24.79
N ALA A 488 -47.91 25.33 -24.09
CA ALA A 488 -46.52 25.37 -24.55
C ALA A 488 -45.95 23.95 -24.76
N TYR A 489 -46.37 22.99 -23.94
CA TYR A 489 -45.98 21.58 -24.07
C TYR A 489 -46.48 20.96 -25.38
N ARG A 490 -47.78 21.09 -25.67
CA ARG A 490 -48.36 20.57 -26.92
C ARG A 490 -47.74 21.24 -28.14
N GLU A 491 -47.51 22.54 -28.09
CA GLU A 491 -46.87 23.27 -29.19
C GLU A 491 -45.42 22.80 -29.42
N SER A 492 -44.64 22.66 -28.36
CA SER A 492 -43.26 22.14 -28.43
C SER A 492 -43.22 20.73 -29.00
N GLN A 493 -44.15 19.84 -28.59
CA GLN A 493 -44.29 18.51 -29.16
C GLN A 493 -44.59 18.55 -30.66
N ARG A 494 -45.58 19.34 -31.08
CA ARG A 494 -45.94 19.47 -32.49
C ARG A 494 -44.79 20.03 -33.32
N CYS A 495 -43.99 20.95 -32.79
CA CYS A 495 -42.80 21.46 -33.46
C CYS A 495 -41.75 20.35 -33.67
N ALA A 496 -41.48 19.54 -32.64
CA ALA A 496 -40.56 18.41 -32.74
C ALA A 496 -41.04 17.36 -33.75
N ASP A 497 -42.35 17.06 -33.76
CA ASP A 497 -42.98 16.11 -34.67
C ASP A 497 -42.97 16.63 -36.12
N ALA A 498 -43.23 17.92 -36.32
CA ALA A 498 -43.13 18.57 -37.62
C ALA A 498 -41.70 18.51 -38.18
N LEU A 499 -40.69 18.82 -37.37
CA LEU A 499 -39.28 18.71 -37.78
C LEU A 499 -38.93 17.29 -38.22
N ARG A 500 -39.34 16.27 -37.46
CA ARG A 500 -39.12 14.86 -37.83
C ARG A 500 -39.84 14.49 -39.12
N ALA A 501 -41.10 14.89 -39.28
CA ALA A 501 -41.90 14.62 -40.47
C ALA A 501 -41.32 15.29 -41.74
N LEU A 502 -40.69 16.46 -41.58
CA LEU A 502 -39.99 17.20 -42.64
C LEU A 502 -38.57 16.67 -42.91
N GLY A 503 -38.15 15.56 -42.27
CA GLY A 503 -36.82 14.99 -42.45
C GLY A 503 -35.68 15.77 -41.78
N ARG A 504 -36.00 16.77 -40.93
CA ARG A 504 -35.04 17.60 -40.18
C ARG A 504 -34.68 16.96 -38.83
N GLY A 505 -34.40 15.65 -38.85
CA GLY A 505 -33.95 14.91 -37.68
C GLY A 505 -32.61 15.44 -37.16
N GLY A 506 -32.48 15.67 -35.85
CA GLY A 506 -31.28 16.25 -35.24
C GLY A 506 -31.24 17.78 -35.14
N ASP A 507 -32.28 18.48 -35.64
CA ASP A 507 -32.39 19.95 -35.58
C ASP A 507 -33.38 20.42 -34.49
N GLY A 508 -33.44 21.72 -34.23
CA GLY A 508 -34.42 22.32 -33.34
C GLY A 508 -35.06 23.62 -33.85
N ALA A 509 -36.34 23.83 -33.52
CA ALA A 509 -37.07 25.02 -33.93
C ALA A 509 -38.25 25.33 -33.00
N GLY A 510 -38.65 26.60 -32.97
CA GLY A 510 -39.96 27.02 -32.46
C GLY A 510 -40.98 27.15 -33.60
N ALA A 511 -42.27 27.30 -33.26
CA ALA A 511 -43.34 27.38 -34.27
C ALA A 511 -43.11 28.51 -35.30
N ALA A 512 -42.66 29.69 -34.85
CA ALA A 512 -42.41 30.84 -35.73
C ALA A 512 -41.35 30.56 -36.82
N GLU A 513 -40.42 29.63 -36.59
CA GLU A 513 -39.35 29.30 -37.54
C GLU A 513 -39.72 28.17 -38.52
N LEU A 514 -40.92 27.60 -38.39
CA LEU A 514 -41.45 26.55 -39.26
C LEU A 514 -42.39 27.10 -40.35
N GLY A 515 -42.37 28.43 -40.57
CA GLY A 515 -43.14 29.10 -41.62
C GLY A 515 -44.63 28.77 -41.55
N PHE A 516 -45.21 28.34 -42.68
CA PHE A 516 -46.62 27.97 -42.72
C PHE A 516 -46.96 26.75 -41.84
N VAL A 517 -46.05 25.78 -41.72
CA VAL A 517 -46.27 24.61 -40.85
C VAL A 517 -46.39 25.06 -39.40
N GLY A 518 -45.60 26.06 -38.99
CA GLY A 518 -45.71 26.76 -37.72
C GLY A 518 -47.10 27.31 -37.42
N LEU A 519 -47.74 27.92 -38.43
CA LEU A 519 -49.08 28.48 -38.32
C LEU A 519 -50.16 27.40 -38.08
N LEU A 520 -49.99 26.20 -38.64
CA LEU A 520 -50.92 25.08 -38.47
C LEU A 520 -50.80 24.40 -37.09
N ILE A 521 -49.61 24.44 -36.49
CA ILE A 521 -49.31 23.72 -35.25
C ILE A 521 -49.25 24.60 -33.99
N GLY A 522 -49.11 25.92 -34.12
CA GLY A 522 -49.09 26.84 -32.96
C GLY A 522 -50.47 27.06 -32.35
N GLU A 523 -50.57 27.15 -31.02
CA GLU A 523 -51.81 27.58 -30.36
C GLU A 523 -51.97 29.11 -30.50
N GLY A 524 -52.93 29.54 -31.33
CA GLY A 524 -53.19 30.97 -31.56
C GLY A 524 -52.55 31.57 -32.81
N GLY A 525 -51.87 30.76 -33.64
CA GLY A 525 -51.36 31.07 -34.98
C GLY A 525 -51.04 32.54 -35.26
N ASP A 526 -49.76 32.93 -35.17
CA ASP A 526 -49.31 34.30 -35.44
C ASP A 526 -49.31 34.61 -36.95
N VAL A 527 -50.52 34.79 -37.49
CA VAL A 527 -50.73 35.23 -38.88
C VAL A 527 -49.96 36.52 -39.18
N PRO A 528 -49.96 37.56 -38.30
CA PRO A 528 -49.13 38.75 -38.51
C PRO A 528 -47.64 38.46 -38.72
N ALA A 529 -47.01 37.63 -37.88
CA ALA A 529 -45.60 37.28 -38.03
C ALA A 529 -45.34 36.47 -39.31
N PHE A 530 -46.20 35.50 -39.63
CA PHE A 530 -46.10 34.75 -40.89
C PHE A 530 -46.21 35.67 -42.13
N LEU A 531 -47.13 36.63 -42.12
CA LEU A 531 -47.28 37.60 -43.21
C LEU A 531 -46.05 38.51 -43.32
N ALA A 532 -45.51 38.96 -42.19
CA ALA A 532 -44.30 39.78 -42.14
C ALA A 532 -43.09 39.04 -42.74
N ASP A 533 -42.90 37.77 -42.40
CA ASP A 533 -41.78 36.96 -42.90
C ASP A 533 -41.94 36.53 -44.37
N ALA A 534 -43.15 36.18 -44.79
CA ALA A 534 -43.39 35.66 -46.14
C ALA A 534 -43.49 36.77 -47.19
N ILE A 535 -44.15 37.89 -46.88
CA ILE A 535 -44.42 38.96 -47.85
C ILE A 535 -44.16 40.39 -47.32
N GLY A 536 -43.78 40.55 -46.05
CA GLY A 536 -43.54 41.86 -45.42
C GLY A 536 -42.58 42.77 -46.20
N PRO A 537 -41.42 42.29 -46.68
CA PRO A 537 -40.50 43.10 -47.49
C PRO A 537 -41.16 43.70 -48.74
N VAL A 538 -42.08 42.96 -49.37
CA VAL A 538 -42.84 43.41 -50.55
C VAL A 538 -43.91 44.44 -50.15
N LEU A 539 -44.63 44.19 -49.05
CA LEU A 539 -45.64 45.12 -48.53
C LEU A 539 -45.02 46.46 -48.11
N ASP A 540 -43.90 46.42 -47.37
CA ASP A 540 -43.17 47.60 -46.92
C ASP A 540 -42.58 48.39 -48.08
N TYR A 541 -42.15 47.70 -49.13
CA TYR A 541 -41.63 48.35 -50.33
C TYR A 541 -42.76 49.03 -51.11
N ASP A 542 -43.90 48.36 -51.30
CA ASP A 542 -45.09 48.94 -51.92
C ASP A 542 -45.57 50.18 -51.16
N ALA A 543 -45.64 50.12 -49.82
CA ALA A 543 -46.04 51.24 -48.98
C ALA A 543 -45.07 52.44 -49.08
N ARG A 544 -43.75 52.19 -49.09
CA ARG A 544 -42.73 53.26 -49.13
C ARG A 544 -42.55 53.88 -50.52
N ARG A 545 -42.71 53.10 -51.59
CA ARG A 545 -42.40 53.53 -52.97
C ARG A 545 -43.63 53.73 -53.86
N GLY A 546 -44.83 53.46 -53.34
CA GLY A 546 -46.08 53.57 -54.11
C GLY A 546 -46.18 52.56 -55.25
N THR A 547 -45.49 51.42 -55.15
CA THR A 547 -45.48 50.37 -56.17
C THR A 547 -46.67 49.41 -56.01
N ARG A 548 -46.82 48.47 -56.95
CA ARG A 548 -47.87 47.43 -56.92
C ARG A 548 -47.27 46.02 -57.06
N LEU A 549 -46.14 45.77 -56.40
CA LEU A 549 -45.43 44.49 -56.44
C LEU A 549 -46.27 43.35 -55.85
N ARG A 550 -47.01 43.58 -54.75
CA ARG A 550 -47.97 42.62 -54.18
C ARG A 550 -49.02 42.19 -55.22
N GLY A 551 -49.55 43.15 -55.96
CA GLY A 551 -50.53 42.91 -57.02
C GLY A 551 -49.95 42.10 -58.17
N THR A 552 -48.69 42.39 -58.54
CA THR A 552 -47.95 41.60 -59.53
C THR A 552 -47.68 40.17 -59.06
N LEU A 553 -47.27 39.98 -57.80
CA LEU A 553 -47.06 38.65 -57.19
C LEU A 553 -48.35 37.81 -57.19
N THR A 554 -49.47 38.44 -56.83
CA THR A 554 -50.80 37.80 -56.80
C THR A 554 -51.24 37.34 -58.20
N ALA A 555 -51.10 38.21 -59.20
CA ALA A 555 -51.44 37.86 -60.58
C ALA A 555 -50.49 36.81 -61.16
N TYR A 556 -49.20 36.89 -60.84
CA TYR A 556 -48.20 35.93 -61.30
C TYR A 556 -48.49 34.50 -60.85
N PHE A 557 -48.73 34.29 -59.55
CA PHE A 557 -49.13 32.99 -59.04
C PHE A 557 -50.53 32.56 -59.52
N GLY A 558 -51.48 33.51 -59.64
CA GLY A 558 -52.82 33.24 -60.19
C GLY A 558 -52.80 32.77 -61.65
N CYS A 559 -51.80 33.19 -62.42
CA CYS A 559 -51.55 32.77 -63.80
C CYS A 559 -50.56 31.59 -63.91
N GLY A 560 -50.37 30.82 -62.84
CA GLY A 560 -49.50 29.64 -62.82
C GLY A 560 -48.04 29.93 -63.20
N GLY A 561 -47.52 31.10 -62.83
CA GLY A 561 -46.14 31.50 -63.10
C GLY A 561 -45.86 31.99 -64.54
N SER A 562 -46.90 32.21 -65.36
CA SER A 562 -46.73 32.65 -66.76
C SER A 562 -46.61 34.17 -66.87
N LEU A 563 -45.46 34.65 -67.36
CA LEU A 563 -45.21 36.09 -67.56
C LEU A 563 -46.21 36.75 -68.52
N SER A 564 -46.50 36.11 -69.66
CA SER A 564 -47.42 36.65 -70.67
C SER A 564 -48.85 36.77 -70.15
N ARG A 565 -49.37 35.72 -69.50
CA ARG A 565 -50.71 35.75 -68.91
C ARG A 565 -50.82 36.76 -67.76
N THR A 566 -49.74 36.93 -66.99
CA THR A 566 -49.68 37.94 -65.92
C THR A 566 -49.71 39.36 -66.48
N ALA A 567 -49.00 39.60 -67.58
CA ALA A 567 -48.97 40.90 -68.26
C ALA A 567 -50.34 41.28 -68.83
N GLU A 568 -51.04 40.32 -69.46
CA GLU A 568 -52.42 40.47 -69.92
C GLU A 568 -53.37 40.78 -68.76
N ALA A 569 -53.31 39.98 -67.68
CA ALA A 569 -54.19 40.15 -66.51
C ALA A 569 -53.99 41.48 -65.76
N LEU A 570 -52.79 42.06 -65.82
CA LEU A 570 -52.46 43.34 -65.20
C LEU A 570 -52.55 44.53 -66.17
N HIS A 571 -52.87 44.29 -67.45
CA HIS A 571 -52.86 45.28 -68.53
C HIS A 571 -51.55 46.09 -68.62
N ILE A 572 -50.41 45.40 -68.51
CA ILE A 572 -49.07 45.99 -68.63
C ILE A 572 -48.20 45.18 -69.60
N HIS A 573 -47.07 45.74 -70.01
CA HIS A 573 -46.13 45.03 -70.89
C HIS A 573 -45.39 43.91 -70.13
N VAL A 574 -45.09 42.79 -70.81
CA VAL A 574 -44.38 41.63 -70.23
C VAL A 574 -43.05 42.03 -69.59
N ASN A 575 -42.27 42.90 -70.23
CA ASN A 575 -41.03 43.44 -69.66
C ASN A 575 -41.22 44.12 -68.29
N THR A 576 -42.34 44.81 -68.08
CA THR A 576 -42.65 45.44 -66.79
C THR A 576 -42.98 44.40 -65.72
N VAL A 577 -43.60 43.27 -66.10
CA VAL A 577 -43.80 42.13 -65.19
C VAL A 577 -42.44 41.55 -64.80
N THR A 578 -41.56 41.28 -65.77
CA THR A 578 -40.20 40.78 -65.51
C THR A 578 -39.44 41.69 -64.55
N GLN A 579 -39.37 42.99 -64.82
CA GLN A 579 -38.70 43.96 -63.95
C GLN A 579 -39.26 43.98 -62.52
N ARG A 580 -40.58 43.82 -62.36
CA ARG A 580 -41.21 43.76 -61.04
C ARG A 580 -40.90 42.45 -60.31
N LEU A 581 -40.88 41.33 -61.02
CA LEU A 581 -40.52 40.02 -60.45
C LEU A 581 -39.04 39.95 -60.08
N ASP A 582 -38.15 40.56 -60.87
CA ASP A 582 -36.73 40.71 -60.53
C ASP A 582 -36.59 41.52 -59.23
N ARG A 583 -37.37 42.60 -59.10
CA ARG A 583 -37.37 43.40 -57.87
C ARG A 583 -37.94 42.62 -56.67
N ILE A 584 -38.97 41.82 -56.87
CA ILE A 584 -39.51 40.92 -55.85
C ILE A 584 -38.45 39.90 -55.41
N GLY A 585 -37.71 39.30 -56.34
CA GLY A 585 -36.62 38.38 -56.02
C GLY A 585 -35.49 39.05 -55.22
N GLN A 586 -35.18 40.32 -55.51
CA GLN A 586 -34.25 41.10 -54.67
C GLN A 586 -34.77 41.37 -53.25
N LEU A 587 -36.10 41.39 -53.04
CA LEU A 587 -36.73 41.67 -51.75
C LEU A 587 -36.97 40.40 -50.93
N LEU A 588 -37.33 39.29 -51.57
CA LEU A 588 -37.72 38.04 -50.92
C LEU A 588 -36.61 36.98 -50.86
N GLY A 589 -35.51 37.19 -51.60
CA GLY A 589 -34.43 36.21 -51.74
C GLY A 589 -34.49 35.48 -53.08
N GLY A 590 -33.37 34.89 -53.50
CA GLY A 590 -33.25 34.20 -54.80
C GLY A 590 -34.03 32.89 -54.90
N ASP A 591 -34.44 32.34 -53.76
CA ASP A 591 -35.17 31.09 -53.55
C ASP A 591 -36.70 31.29 -53.55
N TRP A 592 -37.20 32.51 -53.74
CA TRP A 592 -38.64 32.82 -53.60
C TRP A 592 -39.58 32.05 -54.56
N GLN A 593 -39.03 31.46 -55.63
CA GLN A 593 -39.76 30.63 -56.58
C GLN A 593 -39.63 29.12 -56.34
N GLU A 594 -38.80 28.69 -55.38
CA GLU A 594 -38.71 27.28 -55.03
C GLU A 594 -40.05 26.76 -54.49
N PRO A 595 -40.41 25.49 -54.72
CA PRO A 595 -41.77 24.99 -54.46
C PRO A 595 -42.30 25.27 -53.05
N GLU A 596 -41.47 25.09 -52.02
CA GLU A 596 -41.84 25.32 -50.62
C GLU A 596 -42.08 26.82 -50.35
N ARG A 597 -41.13 27.67 -50.74
CA ARG A 597 -41.22 29.13 -50.51
C ARG A 597 -42.34 29.77 -51.32
N ALA A 598 -42.55 29.32 -52.55
CA ALA A 598 -43.64 29.75 -53.40
C ALA A 598 -45.03 29.41 -52.82
N LEU A 599 -45.16 28.27 -52.12
CA LEU A 599 -46.39 27.89 -51.43
C LEU A 599 -46.65 28.82 -50.24
N GLU A 600 -45.64 29.10 -49.42
CA GLU A 600 -45.76 30.03 -48.29
C GLU A 600 -46.20 31.42 -48.73
N ILE A 601 -45.57 31.95 -49.78
CA ILE A 601 -45.89 33.25 -50.36
C ILE A 601 -47.34 33.26 -50.89
N GLN A 602 -47.77 32.20 -51.58
CA GLN A 602 -49.15 32.09 -52.07
C GLN A 602 -50.18 32.06 -50.93
N LEU A 603 -49.88 31.35 -49.84
CA LEU A 603 -50.73 31.30 -48.65
C LEU A 603 -50.76 32.64 -47.93
N ALA A 604 -49.60 33.31 -47.78
CA ALA A 604 -49.51 34.64 -47.20
C ALA A 604 -50.31 35.67 -48.00
N LEU A 605 -50.23 35.64 -49.33
CA LEU A 605 -51.04 36.50 -50.20
C LEU A 605 -52.56 36.28 -49.99
N ARG A 606 -53.00 35.03 -49.83
CA ARG A 606 -54.42 34.71 -49.56
C ARG A 606 -54.85 35.18 -48.17
N LEU A 607 -54.05 34.91 -47.14
CA LEU A 607 -54.31 35.32 -45.75
C LEU A 607 -54.36 36.84 -45.61
N HIS A 608 -53.44 37.56 -46.26
CA HIS A 608 -53.43 39.02 -46.28
C HIS A 608 -54.68 39.61 -46.94
N ARG A 609 -55.15 39.02 -48.07
CA ARG A 609 -56.42 39.44 -48.71
C ARG A 609 -57.64 39.20 -47.83
N LEU A 610 -57.67 38.10 -47.07
CA LEU A 610 -58.75 37.82 -46.13
C LEU A 610 -58.78 38.82 -44.97
N ARG A 611 -57.61 39.31 -44.55
CA ARG A 611 -57.49 40.31 -43.48
C ARG A 611 -57.80 41.74 -43.93
N ASP A 612 -57.47 42.09 -45.17
CA ASP A 612 -57.82 43.40 -45.78
C ASP A 612 -59.31 43.47 -46.20
N GLY A 613 -60.00 42.33 -46.27
CA GLY A 613 -61.41 42.21 -46.69
C GLY A 613 -62.41 41.97 -45.56
N ALA A 614 -61.94 41.92 -44.31
CA ALA A 614 -62.73 41.95 -43.08
C ALA A 614 -62.55 43.33 -42.42
#